data_AF-A0A3C1GTS2-F1
#
_entry.id   AF-A0A3C1GTS2-F1
#
_cell.length_a   1.000
_cell.length_b   1.000
_cell.length_c   1.000
_cell.angle_alpha   90.00
_cell.angle_beta   90.00
_cell.angle_gamma   90.00
#
_symmetry.space_group_name_H-M   'P 1'
#
loop_
_entity.id
_entity.type
_entity.pdbx_description
1 polymer ?
#
loop_
_entity_poly.entity_id
_entity_poly.type
_entity_poly.pdbx_seq_one_letter_code
_entity_poly.pdbx_strand_id
1 'polypeptide(L)'
;APFSDYTFMTYASGQDYGGLEHINSTSLITPRNDLPSGDEPVLPSPDYQRFLGLCSHEYFHAWWVKTVRPDVMMEVDLRREAFTPLLWVFEGFTSYIDDFMLQASGVIDKPSYLKLLAEQINRYYQTDGRANQSVAESSFDAWIKLYRSDENTGNAGISYYNKGALVALCLDLTLLQSTNGRYRLFDVVKAFYARAKQNDKQRIGISSADMGAVISEFMPKAQWQDFEQRYINGVEELPIESLLRANGIGWHENEVETADKNIPWGMRCSETATGLKVNRVQRGSIAATAGISANDIIVAIDGIKATRKQLAVFSPLNQPVSCHLFRRDELMTMTVLPKQSADTATTATSSQQTQGQQVFPHKISLTLVSADSAEQEADKTASAWLNVLSD
;
A
#
# COMPACT_ATOMS: atom_id res chain seq x y z
N ALA A 1 4.48 -25.74 -13.59
CA ALA A 1 4.46 -24.32 -14.02
C ALA A 1 3.88 -24.22 -15.43
N PRO A 2 3.46 -23.04 -15.92
CA PRO A 2 3.01 -22.83 -17.29
C PRO A 2 4.17 -22.75 -18.32
N PHE A 3 5.40 -23.06 -17.91
CA PHE A 3 6.62 -22.98 -18.72
C PHE A 3 7.57 -24.17 -18.41
N SER A 4 8.47 -24.47 -19.34
CA SER A 4 9.55 -25.47 -19.22
C SER A 4 10.82 -24.91 -18.58
N ASP A 5 11.04 -23.61 -18.74
CA ASP A 5 12.22 -22.85 -18.34
C ASP A 5 11.78 -21.43 -17.97
N TYR A 6 12.53 -20.75 -17.12
CA TYR A 6 12.25 -19.38 -16.72
C TYR A 6 13.53 -18.58 -16.53
N THR A 7 13.60 -17.38 -17.11
CA THR A 7 14.80 -16.53 -17.05
C THR A 7 14.55 -15.21 -16.32
N PHE A 8 15.34 -14.92 -15.29
CA PHE A 8 15.40 -13.61 -14.64
C PHE A 8 16.48 -12.75 -15.29
N MET A 9 16.09 -11.77 -16.10
CA MET A 9 17.01 -10.86 -16.79
C MET A 9 17.21 -9.62 -15.93
N THR A 10 18.28 -9.58 -15.14
CA THR A 10 18.48 -8.52 -14.14
C THR A 10 19.52 -7.50 -14.56
N TYR A 11 19.13 -6.22 -14.58
CA TYR A 11 20.02 -5.06 -14.72
C TYR A 11 20.26 -4.41 -13.35
N ALA A 12 21.51 -4.48 -12.87
CA ALA A 12 21.92 -3.88 -11.60
C ALA A 12 22.29 -2.40 -11.76
N SER A 13 21.39 -1.52 -11.32
CA SER A 13 21.51 -0.07 -11.41
C SER A 13 22.14 0.53 -10.14
N GLY A 14 22.25 1.86 -10.09
CA GLY A 14 22.62 2.56 -8.86
C GLY A 14 21.46 2.70 -7.86
N GLN A 15 20.25 3.01 -8.35
CA GLN A 15 19.07 3.33 -7.53
C GLN A 15 17.72 2.97 -8.17
N ASP A 16 17.69 2.59 -9.44
CA ASP A 16 16.45 2.29 -10.16
C ASP A 16 15.89 0.92 -9.75
N TYR A 17 14.56 0.83 -9.66
CA TYR A 17 13.83 -0.36 -9.23
C TYR A 17 12.58 -0.59 -10.11
N GLY A 18 12.33 -1.83 -10.53
CA GLY A 18 11.15 -2.20 -11.30
C GLY A 18 11.27 -3.57 -11.97
N GLY A 19 10.13 -4.14 -12.35
CA GLY A 19 10.03 -5.41 -13.07
C GLY A 19 9.02 -5.33 -14.21
N LEU A 20 9.13 -6.26 -15.14
CA LEU A 20 8.15 -6.45 -16.21
C LEU A 20 8.00 -7.94 -16.52
N GLU A 21 6.76 -8.40 -16.53
CA GLU A 21 6.43 -9.81 -16.55
C GLU A 21 6.25 -10.37 -17.97
N HIS A 22 6.86 -11.53 -18.22
CA HIS A 22 6.72 -12.27 -19.48
C HIS A 22 6.34 -13.72 -19.22
N ILE A 23 5.97 -14.43 -20.29
CA ILE A 23 5.38 -15.78 -20.22
C ILE A 23 6.33 -16.79 -19.56
N ASN A 24 7.63 -16.68 -19.85
CA ASN A 24 8.69 -17.55 -19.35
C ASN A 24 9.97 -16.77 -18.99
N SER A 25 9.85 -15.48 -18.69
CA SER A 25 10.97 -14.63 -18.27
C SER A 25 10.46 -13.38 -17.57
N THR A 26 11.38 -12.62 -16.98
CA THR A 26 11.10 -11.26 -16.51
C THR A 26 12.30 -10.36 -16.77
N SER A 27 12.05 -9.07 -17.01
CA SER A 27 13.07 -8.03 -17.10
C SER A 27 13.07 -7.23 -15.80
N LEU A 28 14.16 -7.31 -15.03
CA LEU A 28 14.30 -6.66 -13.73
C LEU A 28 15.31 -5.53 -13.79
N ILE A 29 15.02 -4.44 -13.09
CA ILE A 29 15.99 -3.42 -12.71
C ILE A 29 15.97 -3.26 -11.19
N THR A 30 17.14 -3.27 -10.58
CA THR A 30 17.27 -3.17 -9.11
C THR A 30 18.56 -2.45 -8.73
N PRO A 31 18.61 -1.71 -7.60
CA PRO A 31 19.87 -1.18 -7.08
C PRO A 31 20.87 -2.31 -6.83
N ARG A 32 22.16 -2.07 -7.11
CA ARG A 32 23.21 -3.09 -6.95
C ARG A 32 23.32 -3.64 -5.52
N ASN A 33 22.98 -2.84 -4.53
CA ASN A 33 23.04 -3.24 -3.12
C ASN A 33 21.91 -4.22 -2.73
N ASP A 34 20.90 -4.39 -3.58
CA ASP A 34 19.84 -5.38 -3.38
C ASP A 34 20.29 -6.79 -3.79
N LEU A 35 21.41 -6.90 -4.49
CA LEU A 35 21.99 -8.19 -4.83
C LEU A 35 22.87 -8.69 -3.68
N PRO A 36 22.84 -10.00 -3.38
CA PRO A 36 23.55 -10.55 -2.25
C PRO A 36 25.06 -10.40 -2.44
N SER A 37 25.76 -10.08 -1.36
CA SER A 37 27.21 -10.09 -1.33
C SER A 37 27.76 -11.48 -0.97
N GLY A 38 29.07 -11.68 -1.04
CA GLY A 38 29.70 -12.94 -0.62
C GLY A 38 29.47 -13.28 0.86
N ASP A 39 29.20 -12.27 1.69
CA ASP A 39 28.95 -12.39 3.14
C ASP A 39 27.45 -12.24 3.48
N GLU A 40 26.54 -12.50 2.52
CA GLU A 40 25.10 -12.39 2.75
C GLU A 40 24.63 -13.30 3.90
N PRO A 41 23.88 -12.77 4.88
CA PRO A 41 23.35 -13.56 5.99
C PRO A 41 22.35 -14.64 5.53
N VAL A 42 22.19 -15.67 6.36
CA VAL A 42 21.22 -16.76 6.12
C VAL A 42 19.79 -16.24 6.03
N LEU A 43 19.40 -15.36 6.96
CA LEU A 43 18.19 -14.56 6.81
C LEU A 43 18.56 -13.38 5.89
N PRO A 44 17.99 -13.28 4.68
CA PRO A 44 18.35 -12.23 3.73
C PRO A 44 18.29 -10.84 4.35
N SER A 45 19.26 -9.99 4.03
CA SER A 45 19.26 -8.57 4.41
C SER A 45 18.03 -7.85 3.87
N PRO A 46 17.59 -6.72 4.46
CA PRO A 46 16.43 -5.98 3.95
C PRO A 46 16.52 -5.59 2.47
N ASP A 47 17.74 -5.32 1.99
CA ASP A 47 17.98 -5.00 0.59
C ASP A 47 17.83 -6.24 -0.30
N TYR A 48 18.35 -7.39 0.13
CA TYR A 48 18.17 -8.64 -0.62
C TYR A 48 16.72 -9.16 -0.56
N GLN A 49 16.02 -9.00 0.56
CA GLN A 49 14.58 -9.29 0.66
C GLN A 49 13.78 -8.48 -0.36
N ARG A 50 14.14 -7.21 -0.60
CA ARG A 50 13.49 -6.37 -1.62
C ARG A 50 13.67 -6.94 -3.02
N PHE A 51 14.86 -7.39 -3.40
CA PHE A 51 15.07 -8.05 -4.70
C PHE A 51 14.38 -9.41 -4.81
N LEU A 52 14.37 -10.21 -3.74
CA LEU A 52 13.64 -11.48 -3.70
C LEU A 52 12.12 -11.26 -3.83
N GLY A 53 11.59 -10.21 -3.21
CA GLY A 53 10.20 -9.78 -3.37
C GLY A 53 9.88 -9.43 -4.82
N LEU A 54 10.75 -8.65 -5.49
CA LEU A 54 10.62 -8.36 -6.91
C LEU A 54 10.62 -9.64 -7.77
N CYS A 55 11.53 -10.58 -7.49
CA CYS A 55 11.56 -11.86 -8.20
C CYS A 55 10.29 -12.67 -7.98
N SER A 56 9.80 -12.72 -6.73
CA SER A 56 8.56 -13.41 -6.34
C SER A 56 7.35 -12.85 -7.08
N HIS A 57 7.22 -11.52 -7.11
CA HIS A 57 6.18 -10.77 -7.82
C HIS A 57 6.13 -11.14 -9.30
N GLU A 58 7.25 -10.95 -9.99
CA GLU A 58 7.35 -11.16 -11.43
C GLU A 58 7.24 -12.62 -11.82
N TYR A 59 7.70 -13.55 -10.97
CA TYR A 59 7.57 -14.98 -11.21
C TYR A 59 6.12 -15.46 -11.06
N PHE A 60 5.40 -14.95 -10.05
CA PHE A 60 3.99 -15.26 -9.87
C PHE A 60 3.15 -14.81 -11.07
N HIS A 61 3.57 -13.73 -11.73
CA HIS A 61 2.85 -13.22 -12.88
C HIS A 61 2.72 -14.18 -14.07
N ALA A 62 3.62 -15.16 -14.17
CA ALA A 62 3.52 -16.21 -15.17
C ALA A 62 2.20 -17.02 -15.05
N TRP A 63 1.71 -17.23 -13.83
CA TRP A 63 0.38 -17.79 -13.58
C TRP A 63 -0.71 -16.71 -13.62
N TRP A 64 -0.44 -15.56 -12.98
CA TRP A 64 -1.41 -14.49 -12.77
C TRP A 64 -1.03 -13.24 -13.58
N VAL A 65 -1.75 -12.89 -14.64
CA VAL A 65 -1.46 -11.92 -15.73
C VAL A 65 -1.03 -12.60 -17.04
N LYS A 66 -0.03 -13.50 -17.05
CA LYS A 66 0.35 -14.14 -18.33
C LYS A 66 -0.63 -15.24 -18.76
N THR A 67 -1.17 -16.00 -17.81
CA THR A 67 -2.14 -17.07 -18.09
C THR A 67 -3.59 -16.59 -17.87
N VAL A 68 -3.85 -15.99 -16.71
CA VAL A 68 -5.16 -15.42 -16.33
C VAL A 68 -5.05 -13.89 -16.38
N ARG A 69 -5.91 -13.17 -17.08
CA ARG A 69 -5.76 -11.70 -17.25
C ARG A 69 -7.10 -10.97 -17.38
N PRO A 70 -7.14 -9.63 -17.34
CA PRO A 70 -8.34 -8.89 -17.72
C PRO A 70 -8.78 -9.24 -19.14
N ASP A 71 -10.08 -9.36 -19.37
CA ASP A 71 -10.67 -9.61 -20.69
C ASP A 71 -10.22 -8.60 -21.76
N VAL A 72 -10.13 -7.31 -21.39
CA VAL A 72 -9.60 -6.24 -22.25
C VAL A 72 -8.15 -6.46 -22.70
N MET A 73 -7.40 -7.35 -22.04
CA MET A 73 -6.02 -7.69 -22.37
C MET A 73 -5.87 -8.98 -23.19
N MET A 74 -6.97 -9.57 -23.65
CA MET A 74 -6.94 -10.73 -24.54
C MET A 74 -6.62 -10.34 -25.99
N GLU A 75 -7.11 -9.19 -26.44
CA GLU A 75 -6.89 -8.64 -27.79
C GLU A 75 -6.41 -7.17 -27.69
N VAL A 76 -5.17 -7.00 -27.24
CA VAL A 76 -4.62 -5.67 -26.94
C VAL A 76 -4.35 -4.86 -28.21
N ASP A 77 -5.01 -3.71 -28.34
CA ASP A 77 -4.63 -2.65 -29.29
C ASP A 77 -3.66 -1.67 -28.64
N LEU A 78 -2.36 -1.85 -28.88
CA LEU A 78 -1.27 -1.06 -28.26
C LEU A 78 -1.23 0.42 -28.67
N ARG A 79 -2.19 0.90 -29.48
CA ARG A 79 -2.27 2.30 -29.92
C ARG A 79 -3.19 3.16 -29.04
N ARG A 80 -3.91 2.55 -28.09
CA ARG A 80 -4.85 3.24 -27.21
C ARG A 80 -4.82 2.63 -25.81
N GLU A 81 -5.32 3.37 -24.84
CA GLU A 81 -5.48 2.93 -23.47
C GLU A 81 -6.48 1.77 -23.37
N ALA A 82 -6.11 0.75 -22.57
CA ALA A 82 -6.99 -0.37 -22.22
C ALA A 82 -7.44 -0.19 -20.77
N PHE A 83 -8.68 0.25 -20.58
CA PHE A 83 -9.23 0.52 -19.24
C PHE A 83 -9.80 -0.76 -18.63
N THR A 84 -9.47 -1.01 -17.36
CA THR A 84 -10.06 -2.12 -16.59
C THR A 84 -10.12 -1.77 -15.10
N PRO A 85 -11.23 -2.10 -14.41
CA PRO A 85 -11.32 -1.93 -12.97
C PRO A 85 -10.63 -3.05 -12.18
N LEU A 86 -9.88 -3.95 -12.85
CA LEU A 86 -9.37 -5.20 -12.25
C LEU A 86 -7.86 -5.21 -12.00
N LEU A 87 -7.12 -4.12 -12.22
CA LEU A 87 -5.68 -4.11 -11.91
C LEU A 87 -5.41 -4.43 -10.43
N TRP A 88 -6.28 -4.05 -9.49
CA TRP A 88 -6.15 -4.45 -8.09
C TRP A 88 -6.23 -5.98 -7.87
N VAL A 89 -6.93 -6.72 -8.74
CA VAL A 89 -6.95 -8.19 -8.71
C VAL A 89 -5.63 -8.73 -9.22
N PHE A 90 -5.10 -8.19 -10.31
CA PHE A 90 -3.92 -8.74 -10.97
C PHE A 90 -2.61 -8.30 -10.33
N GLU A 91 -2.53 -7.05 -9.92
CA GLU A 91 -1.36 -6.43 -9.30
C GLU A 91 -1.47 -6.47 -7.78
N GLY A 92 -2.64 -6.14 -7.23
CA GLY A 92 -2.85 -6.15 -5.79
C GLY A 92 -2.80 -7.55 -5.18
N PHE A 93 -3.38 -8.58 -5.82
CA PHE A 93 -3.20 -9.95 -5.32
C PHE A 93 -1.74 -10.38 -5.41
N THR A 94 -1.06 -10.03 -6.49
CA THR A 94 0.37 -10.33 -6.65
C THR A 94 1.20 -9.66 -5.54
N SER A 95 0.93 -8.40 -5.22
CA SER A 95 1.55 -7.65 -4.10
C SER A 95 1.21 -8.15 -2.69
N TYR A 96 0.21 -9.01 -2.54
CA TYR A 96 -0.03 -9.71 -1.29
C TYR A 96 0.72 -11.05 -1.27
N ILE A 97 0.69 -11.74 -2.41
CA ILE A 97 1.23 -13.09 -2.56
C ILE A 97 2.75 -13.08 -2.64
N ASP A 98 3.38 -12.06 -3.21
CA ASP A 98 4.83 -11.98 -3.38
C ASP A 98 5.59 -12.06 -2.05
N ASP A 99 5.26 -11.19 -1.09
CA ASP A 99 5.80 -11.16 0.27
C ASP A 99 5.38 -12.41 1.05
N PHE A 100 4.13 -12.85 0.88
CA PHE A 100 3.63 -14.06 1.56
C PHE A 100 4.40 -15.31 1.11
N MET A 101 4.73 -15.43 -0.18
CA MET A 101 5.46 -16.58 -0.73
C MET A 101 6.91 -16.62 -0.25
N LEU A 102 7.55 -15.47 0.00
CA LEU A 102 8.86 -15.44 0.64
C LEU A 102 8.80 -16.06 2.05
N GLN A 103 7.75 -15.73 2.82
CA GLN A 103 7.55 -16.31 4.15
C GLN A 103 7.22 -17.79 4.08
N ALA A 104 6.27 -18.15 3.21
CA ALA A 104 5.81 -19.52 3.06
C ALA A 104 6.97 -20.44 2.65
N SER A 105 7.78 -20.03 1.67
CA SER A 105 8.96 -20.80 1.23
C SER A 105 10.08 -20.91 2.27
N GLY A 106 9.98 -20.20 3.40
CA GLY A 106 10.98 -20.18 4.45
C GLY A 106 12.20 -19.31 4.15
N VAL A 107 12.18 -18.54 3.06
CA VAL A 107 13.24 -17.59 2.68
C VAL A 107 13.33 -16.43 3.67
N ILE A 108 12.19 -15.97 4.17
CA ILE A 108 12.12 -15.02 5.28
C ILE A 108 11.30 -15.61 6.44
N ASP A 109 11.60 -15.17 7.65
CA ASP A 109 10.84 -15.58 8.83
C ASP A 109 9.54 -14.77 9.00
N LYS A 110 8.65 -15.25 9.88
CA LYS A 110 7.36 -14.59 10.16
C LYS A 110 7.53 -13.14 10.66
N PRO A 111 8.48 -12.82 11.56
CA PRO A 111 8.75 -11.43 11.94
C PRO A 111 9.11 -10.52 10.76
N SER A 112 9.94 -10.99 9.82
CA SER A 112 10.28 -10.23 8.61
C SER A 112 9.05 -9.97 7.75
N TYR A 113 8.20 -10.99 7.53
CA TYR A 113 6.94 -10.81 6.81
C TYR A 113 5.99 -9.82 7.49
N LEU A 114 5.82 -9.92 8.82
CA LEU A 114 4.97 -9.00 9.57
C LEU A 114 5.49 -7.56 9.51
N LYS A 115 6.81 -7.36 9.40
CA LYS A 115 7.39 -6.05 9.16
C LYS A 115 7.02 -5.51 7.77
N LEU A 116 7.17 -6.32 6.71
CA LEU A 116 6.76 -5.93 5.35
C LEU A 116 5.27 -5.57 5.29
N LEU A 117 4.42 -6.40 5.93
CA LEU A 117 2.99 -6.14 6.02
C LEU A 117 2.67 -4.85 6.79
N ALA A 118 3.33 -4.61 7.92
CA ALA A 118 3.18 -3.37 8.68
C ALA A 118 3.56 -2.14 7.83
N GLU A 119 4.59 -2.23 6.98
CA GLU A 119 4.96 -1.16 6.05
C GLU A 119 3.86 -0.88 5.00
N GLN A 120 3.21 -1.92 4.47
CA GLN A 120 2.05 -1.76 3.56
C GLN A 120 0.88 -1.06 4.26
N ILE A 121 0.55 -1.49 5.49
CA ILE A 121 -0.53 -0.92 6.30
C ILE A 121 -0.25 0.54 6.64
N ASN A 122 0.98 0.85 7.04
CA ASN A 122 1.40 2.22 7.34
C ASN A 122 1.28 3.13 6.12
N ARG A 123 1.72 2.68 4.93
CA ARG A 123 1.56 3.46 3.68
C ARG A 123 0.10 3.73 3.36
N TYR A 124 -0.77 2.75 3.60
CA TYR A 124 -2.21 2.89 3.38
C TYR A 124 -2.82 3.96 4.29
N TYR A 125 -2.60 3.90 5.61
CA TYR A 125 -3.13 4.92 6.54
C TYR A 125 -2.50 6.31 6.35
N GLN A 126 -1.25 6.38 5.84
CA GLN A 126 -0.58 7.64 5.50
C GLN A 126 -1.04 8.24 4.16
N THR A 127 -1.91 7.56 3.41
CA THR A 127 -2.42 8.04 2.13
C THR A 127 -3.87 8.50 2.28
N ASP A 128 -4.08 9.81 2.43
CA ASP A 128 -5.41 10.41 2.62
C ASP A 128 -6.36 10.14 1.43
N GLY A 129 -5.81 10.04 0.23
CA GLY A 129 -6.58 9.74 -0.98
C GLY A 129 -7.34 8.40 -0.93
N ARG A 130 -7.04 7.51 0.03
CA ARG A 130 -7.81 6.27 0.27
C ARG A 130 -9.30 6.52 0.56
N ALA A 131 -9.62 7.68 1.15
CA ALA A 131 -10.98 8.09 1.48
C ALA A 131 -11.72 8.69 0.27
N ASN A 132 -11.03 8.94 -0.84
CA ASN A 132 -11.56 9.65 -2.01
C ASN A 132 -11.63 8.80 -3.28
N GLN A 133 -10.93 7.66 -3.33
CA GLN A 133 -10.88 6.81 -4.52
C GLN A 133 -10.98 5.33 -4.14
N SER A 134 -11.87 4.60 -4.80
CA SER A 134 -11.98 3.16 -4.63
C SER A 134 -10.80 2.42 -5.30
N VAL A 135 -10.58 1.16 -4.95
CA VAL A 135 -9.47 0.39 -5.55
C VAL A 135 -9.78 0.01 -7.02
N ALA A 136 -11.06 -0.19 -7.33
CA ALA A 136 -11.54 -0.40 -8.70
C ALA A 136 -11.37 0.85 -9.56
N GLU A 137 -11.71 2.04 -9.03
CA GLU A 137 -11.47 3.32 -9.71
C GLU A 137 -9.98 3.58 -9.92
N SER A 138 -9.14 3.29 -8.93
CA SER A 138 -7.68 3.41 -9.06
C SER A 138 -7.14 2.54 -10.20
N SER A 139 -7.67 1.31 -10.34
CA SER A 139 -7.32 0.41 -11.44
C SER A 139 -7.72 0.98 -12.79
N PHE A 140 -8.94 1.52 -12.89
CA PHE A 140 -9.44 2.12 -14.12
C PHE A 140 -8.64 3.37 -14.51
N ASP A 141 -8.35 4.24 -13.55
CA ASP A 141 -7.66 5.52 -13.75
C ASP A 141 -6.13 5.38 -13.90
N ALA A 142 -5.58 4.18 -13.95
CA ALA A 142 -4.13 3.93 -13.95
C ALA A 142 -3.39 4.80 -14.99
N TRP A 143 -3.93 4.88 -16.21
CA TRP A 143 -3.38 5.64 -17.34
C TRP A 143 -3.27 7.15 -17.11
N ILE A 144 -4.14 7.72 -16.26
CA ILE A 144 -4.28 9.17 -16.09
C ILE A 144 -3.85 9.67 -14.71
N LYS A 145 -3.86 8.81 -13.68
CA LYS A 145 -3.48 9.16 -12.31
C LYS A 145 -2.20 8.46 -11.87
N LEU A 146 -2.23 7.13 -11.71
CA LEU A 146 -1.12 6.43 -11.05
C LEU A 146 0.19 6.54 -11.85
N TYR A 147 0.14 6.35 -13.17
CA TYR A 147 1.31 6.47 -14.04
C TYR A 147 1.71 7.94 -14.34
N ARG A 148 0.94 8.92 -13.85
CA ARG A 148 1.20 10.36 -14.02
C ARG A 148 1.09 11.09 -12.67
N SER A 149 1.75 10.52 -11.66
CA SER A 149 1.74 11.05 -10.31
C SER A 149 2.28 12.47 -10.21
N ASP A 150 1.64 13.27 -9.37
CA ASP A 150 1.93 14.68 -9.07
C ASP A 150 1.94 14.93 -7.54
N GLU A 151 2.12 16.19 -7.14
CA GLU A 151 2.13 16.58 -5.73
C GLU A 151 0.84 16.21 -4.97
N ASN A 152 -0.30 16.18 -5.65
CA ASN A 152 -1.63 16.01 -5.08
C ASN A 152 -2.11 14.55 -5.10
N THR A 153 -1.40 13.67 -5.80
CA THR A 153 -1.81 12.27 -6.04
C THR A 153 -2.18 11.52 -4.77
N GLY A 154 -1.44 11.68 -3.67
CA GLY A 154 -1.73 11.00 -2.40
C GLY A 154 -2.79 11.67 -1.53
N ASN A 155 -3.24 12.88 -1.88
CA ASN A 155 -4.44 13.48 -1.30
C ASN A 155 -5.71 13.05 -2.07
N ALA A 156 -5.56 12.71 -3.35
CA ALA A 156 -6.68 12.51 -4.27
C ALA A 156 -6.92 11.04 -4.66
N GLY A 157 -5.92 10.19 -4.53
CA GLY A 157 -5.99 8.81 -4.96
C GLY A 157 -5.20 7.85 -4.08
N ILE A 158 -5.33 6.58 -4.42
CA ILE A 158 -4.70 5.46 -3.73
C ILE A 158 -4.09 4.51 -4.76
N SER A 159 -3.01 3.83 -4.42
CA SER A 159 -2.41 2.83 -5.31
C SER A 159 -3.24 1.54 -5.29
N TYR A 160 -3.61 1.03 -6.47
CA TYR A 160 -4.24 -0.29 -6.59
C TYR A 160 -3.28 -1.44 -6.24
N TYR A 161 -1.96 -1.21 -6.19
CA TYR A 161 -1.02 -2.17 -5.61
C TYR A 161 -1.16 -2.22 -4.09
N ASN A 162 -1.01 -1.08 -3.42
CA ASN A 162 -1.01 -1.03 -1.95
C ASN A 162 -2.39 -1.33 -1.35
N LYS A 163 -3.46 -0.63 -1.80
CA LYS A 163 -4.83 -0.94 -1.34
C LYS A 163 -5.28 -2.31 -1.85
N GLY A 164 -4.89 -2.72 -3.06
CA GLY A 164 -5.22 -4.05 -3.59
C GLY A 164 -4.62 -5.19 -2.78
N ALA A 165 -3.35 -5.07 -2.34
CA ALA A 165 -2.73 -6.05 -1.45
C ALA A 165 -3.44 -6.16 -0.11
N LEU A 166 -3.90 -5.04 0.46
CA LEU A 166 -4.65 -5.04 1.72
C LEU A 166 -6.09 -5.54 1.54
N VAL A 167 -6.73 -5.27 0.39
CA VAL A 167 -8.00 -5.91 0.03
C VAL A 167 -7.83 -7.42 -0.11
N ALA A 168 -6.74 -7.87 -0.75
CA ALA A 168 -6.39 -9.28 -0.89
C ALA A 168 -6.20 -9.96 0.48
N LEU A 169 -5.45 -9.33 1.39
CA LEU A 169 -5.31 -9.76 2.78
C LEU A 169 -6.67 -9.86 3.47
N CYS A 170 -7.50 -8.81 3.41
CA CYS A 170 -8.80 -8.82 4.05
C CYS A 170 -9.72 -9.92 3.50
N LEU A 171 -9.68 -10.16 2.18
CA LEU A 171 -10.44 -11.22 1.52
C LEU A 171 -9.93 -12.61 1.96
N ASP A 172 -8.62 -12.82 2.01
CA ASP A 172 -8.01 -14.07 2.46
C ASP A 172 -8.40 -14.42 3.90
N LEU A 173 -8.32 -13.45 4.82
CA LEU A 173 -8.71 -13.63 6.23
C LEU A 173 -10.22 -13.82 6.39
N THR A 174 -11.03 -13.14 5.57
CA THR A 174 -12.50 -13.30 5.55
C THR A 174 -12.89 -14.69 5.05
N LEU A 175 -12.24 -15.19 4.00
CA LEU A 175 -12.43 -16.56 3.51
C LEU A 175 -12.05 -17.57 4.57
N LEU A 176 -10.90 -17.39 5.21
CA LEU A 176 -10.42 -18.27 6.27
C LEU A 176 -11.43 -18.35 7.43
N GLN A 177 -11.95 -17.20 7.88
CA GLN A 177 -12.94 -17.15 8.96
C GLN A 177 -14.30 -17.73 8.56
N SER A 178 -14.85 -17.32 7.41
CA SER A 178 -16.20 -17.72 6.97
C SER A 178 -16.31 -19.20 6.60
N THR A 179 -15.18 -19.84 6.31
CA THR A 179 -15.11 -21.23 5.86
C THR A 179 -14.49 -22.17 6.90
N ASN A 180 -14.30 -21.70 8.15
CA ASN A 180 -13.66 -22.45 9.23
C ASN A 180 -12.29 -23.03 8.82
N GLY A 181 -11.47 -22.20 8.16
CA GLY A 181 -10.13 -22.57 7.71
C GLY A 181 -10.06 -23.36 6.40
N ARG A 182 -11.19 -23.64 5.75
CA ARG A 182 -11.24 -24.51 4.56
C ARG A 182 -10.68 -23.85 3.30
N TYR A 183 -10.92 -22.56 3.10
CA TYR A 183 -10.56 -21.85 1.88
C TYR A 183 -9.79 -20.57 2.15
N ARG A 184 -8.91 -20.25 1.21
CA ARG A 184 -8.07 -19.05 1.18
C ARG A 184 -8.09 -18.38 -0.17
N LEU A 185 -7.52 -17.18 -0.27
CA LEU A 185 -7.40 -16.46 -1.54
C LEU A 185 -6.65 -17.29 -2.60
N PHE A 186 -5.65 -18.07 -2.17
CA PHE A 186 -4.91 -18.97 -3.05
C PHE A 186 -5.81 -19.99 -3.77
N ASP A 187 -6.91 -20.44 -3.15
CA ASP A 187 -7.82 -21.40 -3.77
C ASP A 187 -8.67 -20.75 -4.87
N VAL A 188 -9.03 -19.48 -4.69
CA VAL A 188 -9.66 -18.64 -5.73
C VAL A 188 -8.71 -18.50 -6.93
N VAL A 189 -7.46 -18.14 -6.69
CA VAL A 189 -6.42 -18.01 -7.74
C VAL A 189 -6.22 -19.36 -8.47
N LYS A 190 -6.12 -20.47 -7.73
CA LYS A 190 -5.99 -21.81 -8.32
C LYS A 190 -7.20 -22.17 -9.18
N ALA A 191 -8.42 -21.80 -8.78
CA ALA A 191 -9.62 -22.08 -9.55
C ALA A 191 -9.62 -21.35 -10.91
N PHE A 192 -9.20 -20.09 -10.94
CA PHE A 192 -8.99 -19.37 -12.20
C PHE A 192 -7.92 -20.02 -13.07
N TYR A 193 -6.78 -20.39 -12.49
CA TYR A 193 -5.73 -21.06 -13.23
C TYR A 193 -6.19 -22.42 -13.79
N ALA A 194 -6.97 -23.19 -13.03
CA ALA A 194 -7.55 -24.45 -13.47
C ALA A 194 -8.49 -24.26 -14.67
N ARG A 195 -9.36 -23.24 -14.64
CA ARG A 195 -10.20 -22.85 -15.80
C ARG A 195 -9.35 -22.44 -17.00
N ALA A 196 -8.28 -21.69 -16.77
CA ALA A 196 -7.37 -21.29 -17.84
C ALA A 196 -6.76 -22.49 -18.56
N LYS A 197 -6.33 -23.51 -17.80
CA LYS A 197 -5.77 -24.76 -18.34
C LYS A 197 -6.75 -25.60 -19.14
N GLN A 198 -8.05 -25.46 -18.90
CA GLN A 198 -9.08 -26.18 -19.65
C GLN A 198 -9.39 -25.51 -21.00
N ASN A 199 -8.93 -24.28 -21.22
CA ASN A 199 -9.10 -23.57 -22.49
C ASN A 199 -8.01 -24.00 -23.50
N ASP A 200 -8.36 -24.06 -24.79
CA ASP A 200 -7.47 -24.45 -25.89
C ASP A 200 -6.20 -23.59 -25.94
N LYS A 201 -6.35 -22.28 -25.70
CA LYS A 201 -5.24 -21.32 -25.69
C LYS A 201 -4.45 -21.31 -24.37
N GLN A 202 -4.87 -22.13 -23.39
CA GLN A 202 -4.36 -22.14 -22.02
C GLN A 202 -4.31 -20.75 -21.38
N ARG A 203 -5.25 -19.86 -21.75
CA ARG A 203 -5.35 -18.48 -21.28
C ARG A 203 -6.81 -18.07 -21.19
N ILE A 204 -7.16 -17.25 -20.20
CA ILE A 204 -8.52 -16.71 -20.07
C ILE A 204 -8.49 -15.22 -19.74
N GLY A 205 -9.48 -14.51 -20.28
CA GLY A 205 -9.83 -13.15 -19.88
C GLY A 205 -10.88 -13.20 -18.77
N ILE A 206 -10.78 -12.26 -17.82
CA ILE A 206 -11.69 -12.13 -16.67
C ILE A 206 -12.32 -10.75 -16.71
N SER A 207 -13.65 -10.70 -16.63
CA SER A 207 -14.43 -9.51 -16.29
C SER A 207 -14.74 -9.45 -14.79
N SER A 208 -15.23 -8.31 -14.29
CA SER A 208 -15.65 -8.21 -12.87
C SER A 208 -16.74 -9.22 -12.51
N ALA A 209 -17.62 -9.54 -13.46
CA ALA A 209 -18.67 -10.54 -13.26
C ALA A 209 -18.08 -11.95 -13.10
N ASP A 210 -17.06 -12.29 -13.89
CA ASP A 210 -16.34 -13.56 -13.75
C ASP A 210 -15.64 -13.64 -12.40
N MET A 211 -15.05 -12.54 -11.93
CA MET A 211 -14.43 -12.47 -10.60
C MET A 211 -15.41 -12.83 -9.49
N GLY A 212 -16.57 -12.17 -9.47
CA GLY A 212 -17.60 -12.42 -8.47
C GLY A 212 -18.20 -13.83 -8.56
N ALA A 213 -18.34 -14.38 -9.76
CA ALA A 213 -18.82 -15.75 -9.96
C ALA A 213 -17.89 -16.78 -9.31
N VAL A 214 -16.57 -16.64 -9.51
CA VAL A 214 -15.60 -17.58 -8.94
C VAL A 214 -15.46 -17.44 -7.43
N ILE A 215 -15.38 -16.21 -6.90
CA ILE A 215 -15.31 -16.03 -5.45
C ILE A 215 -16.55 -16.61 -4.74
N SER A 216 -17.72 -16.49 -5.36
CA SER A 216 -18.97 -17.04 -4.83
C SER A 216 -18.99 -18.57 -4.74
N GLU A 217 -18.01 -19.28 -5.31
CA GLU A 217 -17.83 -20.73 -5.10
C GLU A 217 -17.16 -21.06 -3.75
N PHE A 218 -16.46 -20.08 -3.16
CA PHE A 218 -15.68 -20.24 -1.93
C PHE A 218 -16.31 -19.58 -0.72
N MET A 219 -17.21 -18.61 -0.92
CA MET A 219 -17.95 -17.93 0.15
C MET A 219 -19.38 -17.60 -0.27
N PRO A 220 -20.30 -17.36 0.69
CA PRO A 220 -21.67 -16.97 0.36
C PRO A 220 -21.71 -15.72 -0.52
N LYS A 221 -22.48 -15.77 -1.61
CA LYS A 221 -22.61 -14.68 -2.59
C LYS A 221 -22.97 -13.33 -1.96
N ALA A 222 -23.88 -13.31 -0.98
CA ALA A 222 -24.28 -12.09 -0.29
C ALA A 222 -23.10 -11.45 0.48
N GLN A 223 -22.22 -12.27 1.06
CA GLN A 223 -21.04 -11.79 1.77
C GLN A 223 -19.98 -11.23 0.80
N TRP A 224 -19.80 -11.87 -0.36
CA TRP A 224 -18.95 -11.33 -1.42
C TRP A 224 -19.47 -9.97 -1.91
N GLN A 225 -20.78 -9.86 -2.16
CA GLN A 225 -21.39 -8.62 -2.65
C GLN A 225 -21.24 -7.46 -1.64
N ASP A 226 -21.40 -7.72 -0.34
CA ASP A 226 -21.15 -6.73 0.72
C ASP A 226 -19.69 -6.27 0.72
N PHE A 227 -18.75 -7.23 0.69
CA PHE A 227 -17.32 -6.95 0.65
C PHE A 227 -16.93 -6.12 -0.58
N GLU A 228 -17.45 -6.50 -1.75
CA GLU A 228 -17.22 -5.82 -3.02
C GLU A 228 -17.76 -4.39 -3.00
N GLN A 229 -18.98 -4.19 -2.50
CA GLN A 229 -19.57 -2.86 -2.41
C GLN A 229 -18.78 -1.93 -1.48
N ARG A 230 -18.36 -2.42 -0.31
CA ARG A 230 -17.74 -1.58 0.72
C ARG A 230 -16.28 -1.27 0.45
N TYR A 231 -15.51 -2.30 0.06
CA TYR A 231 -14.05 -2.22 0.07
C TYR A 231 -13.41 -2.17 -1.34
N ILE A 232 -14.11 -2.67 -2.36
CA ILE A 232 -13.60 -2.69 -3.74
C ILE A 232 -14.12 -1.47 -4.50
N ASN A 233 -15.44 -1.33 -4.58
CA ASN A 233 -16.12 -0.22 -5.25
C ASN A 233 -16.34 0.98 -4.33
N GLY A 234 -16.31 0.76 -3.02
CA GLY A 234 -16.41 1.80 -2.01
C GLY A 234 -15.06 2.29 -1.49
N VAL A 235 -15.15 3.27 -0.60
CA VAL A 235 -14.01 3.89 0.09
C VAL A 235 -14.06 3.64 1.60
N GLU A 236 -14.88 2.67 2.03
CA GLU A 236 -14.95 2.31 3.44
C GLU A 236 -13.58 1.78 3.91
N GLU A 237 -13.22 2.13 5.14
CA GLU A 237 -11.95 1.77 5.75
C GLU A 237 -11.84 0.24 5.91
N LEU A 238 -10.69 -0.32 5.52
CA LEU A 238 -10.49 -1.76 5.54
C LEU A 238 -10.45 -2.29 6.99
N PRO A 239 -11.11 -3.44 7.29
CA PRO A 239 -11.17 -4.00 8.65
C PRO A 239 -9.88 -4.76 9.02
N ILE A 240 -8.71 -4.20 8.71
CA ILE A 240 -7.39 -4.83 8.79
C ILE A 240 -7.07 -5.24 10.23
N GLU A 241 -7.17 -4.32 11.19
CA GLU A 241 -6.84 -4.59 12.59
C GLU A 241 -7.71 -5.72 13.15
N SER A 242 -9.04 -5.63 12.96
CA SER A 242 -9.96 -6.65 13.47
C SER A 242 -9.67 -8.03 12.89
N LEU A 243 -9.38 -8.12 11.59
CA LEU A 243 -9.08 -9.39 10.94
C LEU A 243 -7.73 -9.95 11.38
N LEU A 244 -6.71 -9.12 11.53
CA LEU A 244 -5.39 -9.55 12.01
C LEU A 244 -5.44 -10.02 13.47
N ARG A 245 -6.11 -9.27 14.36
CA ARG A 245 -6.30 -9.67 15.76
C ARG A 245 -7.05 -10.99 15.89
N ALA A 246 -8.13 -11.17 15.11
CA ALA A 246 -8.88 -12.42 15.07
C ALA A 246 -8.04 -13.63 14.63
N ASN A 247 -6.89 -13.38 13.97
CA ASN A 247 -5.95 -14.40 13.51
C ASN A 247 -4.65 -14.45 14.34
N GLY A 248 -4.68 -13.92 15.57
CA GLY A 248 -3.57 -14.04 16.53
C GLY A 248 -2.39 -13.11 16.26
N ILE A 249 -2.60 -12.02 15.51
CA ILE A 249 -1.58 -11.00 15.27
C ILE A 249 -1.81 -9.82 16.23
N GLY A 250 -0.78 -9.50 17.00
CA GLY A 250 -0.74 -8.34 17.87
C GLY A 250 -0.56 -7.07 17.04
N TRP A 251 -1.36 -6.05 17.38
CA TRP A 251 -1.34 -4.74 16.74
C TRP A 251 -0.95 -3.68 17.76
N HIS A 252 0.18 -3.02 17.49
CA HIS A 252 0.76 -2.02 18.37
C HIS A 252 0.84 -0.69 17.65
N GLU A 253 0.16 0.30 18.23
CA GLU A 253 0.17 1.67 17.73
C GLU A 253 1.23 2.46 18.47
N ASN A 254 2.07 3.19 17.73
CA ASN A 254 3.00 4.12 18.35
C ASN A 254 2.45 5.55 18.21
N GLU A 255 1.73 6.00 19.23
CA GLU A 255 1.19 7.38 19.30
C GLU A 255 2.28 8.41 19.64
N VAL A 256 3.38 7.99 20.29
CA VAL A 256 4.46 8.86 20.77
C VAL A 256 5.48 9.18 19.66
N GLU A 257 5.65 8.28 18.69
CA GLU A 257 6.36 8.56 17.44
C GLU A 257 5.44 9.23 16.40
N THR A 258 5.74 10.50 16.10
CA THR A 258 5.93 10.95 14.71
C THR A 258 4.79 11.48 13.84
N ALA A 259 3.71 12.05 14.40
CA ALA A 259 2.85 12.93 13.58
C ALA A 259 3.63 14.14 13.04
N ASP A 260 4.24 14.92 13.94
CA ASP A 260 4.98 16.14 13.59
C ASP A 260 6.46 15.91 13.25
N LYS A 261 7.09 14.85 13.79
CA LYS A 261 8.53 14.64 13.55
C LYS A 261 8.85 14.17 12.13
N ASN A 262 7.98 13.37 11.52
CA ASN A 262 8.24 12.79 10.20
C ASN A 262 7.59 13.58 9.06
N ILE A 263 6.50 14.32 9.34
CA ILE A 263 5.82 15.17 8.36
C ILE A 263 5.46 16.51 9.04
N PRO A 264 6.45 17.38 9.33
CA PRO A 264 6.21 18.65 10.00
C PRO A 264 5.13 19.48 9.31
N TRP A 265 4.18 20.02 10.08
CA TRP A 265 3.01 20.75 9.59
C TRP A 265 2.16 20.00 8.53
N GLY A 266 2.31 18.68 8.41
CA GLY A 266 1.69 17.87 7.36
C GLY A 266 2.21 18.18 5.95
N MET A 267 3.46 18.62 5.82
CA MET A 267 4.15 18.76 4.53
C MET A 267 5.45 17.95 4.46
N ARG A 268 5.78 17.50 3.24
CA ARG A 268 7.10 16.96 2.92
C ARG A 268 7.89 17.99 2.15
N CYS A 269 9.12 18.23 2.56
CA CYS A 269 10.04 19.14 1.89
C CYS A 269 11.38 18.47 1.57
N SER A 270 12.13 19.07 0.64
CA SER A 270 13.52 18.78 0.31
C SER A 270 14.37 20.00 0.59
N GLU A 271 15.56 19.78 1.13
CA GLU A 271 16.51 20.86 1.41
C GLU A 271 17.28 21.22 0.14
N THR A 272 17.37 22.51 -0.15
CA THR A 272 18.06 23.06 -1.31
C THR A 272 18.97 24.20 -0.88
N ALA A 273 19.85 24.68 -1.77
CA ALA A 273 20.74 25.80 -1.45
C ALA A 273 19.98 27.09 -1.07
N THR A 274 18.77 27.28 -1.61
CA THR A 274 17.94 28.48 -1.42
C THR A 274 16.95 28.36 -0.26
N GLY A 275 16.69 27.15 0.26
CA GLY A 275 15.74 26.91 1.35
C GLY A 275 15.09 25.53 1.30
N LEU A 276 13.94 25.36 1.94
CA LEU A 276 13.16 24.13 1.90
C LEU A 276 12.16 24.19 0.75
N LYS A 277 12.36 23.36 -0.28
CA LYS A 277 11.37 23.14 -1.33
C LYS A 277 10.26 22.25 -0.81
N VAL A 278 9.03 22.74 -0.80
CA VAL A 278 7.85 21.95 -0.46
C VAL A 278 7.57 20.99 -1.62
N ASN A 279 7.53 19.69 -1.35
CA ASN A 279 7.27 18.66 -2.36
C ASN A 279 5.79 18.25 -2.37
N ARG A 280 5.20 18.14 -1.17
CA ARG A 280 3.79 17.78 -0.99
C ARG A 280 3.25 18.47 0.26
N VAL A 281 2.00 18.88 0.19
CA VAL A 281 1.21 19.36 1.34
C VAL A 281 0.00 18.43 1.49
N GLN A 282 -0.17 17.86 2.67
CA GLN A 282 -1.29 16.99 2.99
C GLN A 282 -2.58 17.83 3.12
N ARG A 283 -3.70 17.31 2.59
CA ARG A 283 -5.00 17.99 2.66
C ARG A 283 -5.41 18.18 4.13
N GLY A 284 -5.92 19.36 4.47
CA GLY A 284 -6.36 19.67 5.84
C GLY A 284 -5.23 19.79 6.87
N SER A 285 -3.96 19.79 6.43
CA SER A 285 -2.82 19.97 7.33
C SER A 285 -2.62 21.43 7.76
N ILE A 286 -1.80 21.62 8.79
CA ILE A 286 -1.38 22.95 9.26
C ILE A 286 -0.78 23.79 8.12
N ALA A 287 0.09 23.17 7.30
CA ALA A 287 0.68 23.83 6.15
C ALA A 287 -0.37 24.23 5.10
N ALA A 288 -1.35 23.35 4.83
CA ALA A 288 -2.44 23.64 3.89
C ALA A 288 -3.30 24.83 4.38
N THR A 289 -3.67 24.83 5.66
CA THR A 289 -4.46 25.90 6.29
C THR A 289 -3.70 27.23 6.29
N ALA A 290 -2.38 27.20 6.44
CA ALA A 290 -1.52 28.39 6.34
C ALA A 290 -1.32 28.90 4.90
N GLY A 291 -1.84 28.19 3.88
CA GLY A 291 -1.70 28.57 2.47
C GLY A 291 -0.36 28.17 1.84
N ILE A 292 0.43 27.33 2.51
CA ILE A 292 1.66 26.74 1.95
C ILE A 292 1.27 25.70 0.90
N SER A 293 1.94 25.72 -0.25
CA SER A 293 1.66 24.85 -1.39
C SER A 293 2.91 24.10 -1.83
N ALA A 294 2.73 23.00 -2.57
CA ALA A 294 3.83 22.35 -3.24
C ALA A 294 4.55 23.32 -4.18
N ASN A 295 5.86 23.10 -4.33
CA ASN A 295 6.82 23.94 -5.04
C ASN A 295 7.13 25.30 -4.42
N ASP A 296 6.49 25.69 -3.32
CA ASP A 296 6.95 26.83 -2.53
C ASP A 296 8.38 26.58 -2.01
N ILE A 297 9.20 27.62 -1.95
CA ILE A 297 10.54 27.58 -1.35
C ILE A 297 10.49 28.37 -0.04
N ILE A 298 10.44 27.67 1.09
CA ILE A 298 10.51 28.30 2.40
C ILE A 298 11.95 28.74 2.66
N VAL A 299 12.16 30.04 2.85
CA VAL A 299 13.49 30.65 3.03
C VAL A 299 13.79 30.98 4.48
N ALA A 300 12.75 31.32 5.27
CA ALA A 300 12.89 31.58 6.70
C ALA A 300 11.67 31.12 7.51
N ILE A 301 11.93 30.63 8.72
CA ILE A 301 10.93 30.30 9.73
C ILE A 301 11.27 31.10 10.99
N ASP A 302 10.34 31.95 11.41
CA ASP A 302 10.46 32.88 12.54
C ASP A 302 11.73 33.74 12.49
N GLY A 303 12.03 34.28 11.30
CA GLY A 303 13.22 35.10 11.06
C GLY A 303 14.54 34.35 10.96
N ILE A 304 14.55 33.02 11.07
CA ILE A 304 15.74 32.17 10.97
C ILE A 304 15.73 31.41 9.64
N LYS A 305 16.90 31.24 9.00
CA LYS A 305 17.04 30.48 7.75
C LYS A 305 16.37 29.10 7.87
N ALA A 306 15.50 28.80 6.91
CA ALA A 306 14.76 27.54 6.90
C ALA A 306 15.69 26.37 6.56
N THR A 307 15.67 25.34 7.43
CA THR A 307 16.36 24.06 7.27
C THR A 307 15.48 22.96 7.84
N ARG A 308 15.73 21.68 7.51
CA ARG A 308 14.94 20.58 8.09
C ARG A 308 15.01 20.59 9.62
N LYS A 309 16.20 20.88 10.15
CA LYS A 309 16.44 21.02 11.59
C LYS A 309 15.56 22.10 12.19
N GLN A 310 15.48 23.26 11.53
CA GLN A 310 14.70 24.38 12.04
C GLN A 310 13.19 24.12 11.98
N LEU A 311 12.74 23.51 10.89
CA LEU A 311 11.34 23.09 10.76
C LEU A 311 10.94 22.10 11.87
N ALA A 312 11.80 21.13 12.19
CA ALA A 312 11.55 20.18 13.27
C ALA A 312 11.48 20.83 14.67
N VAL A 313 12.16 21.97 14.88
CA VAL A 313 12.10 22.75 16.13
C VAL A 313 10.79 23.53 16.24
N PHE A 314 10.35 24.15 15.15
CA PHE A 314 9.15 25.01 15.16
C PHE A 314 7.83 24.24 15.01
N SER A 315 7.83 23.10 14.31
CA SER A 315 6.61 22.31 14.08
C SER A 315 5.81 21.96 15.33
N PRO A 316 6.42 21.49 16.43
CA PRO A 316 5.68 21.10 17.63
C PRO A 316 5.29 22.28 18.53
N LEU A 317 5.69 23.53 18.22
CA LEU A 317 5.40 24.66 19.10
C LEU A 317 3.92 25.01 19.07
N ASN A 318 3.34 25.24 20.25
CA ASN A 318 1.94 25.66 20.39
C ASN A 318 1.78 27.20 20.28
N GLN A 319 2.41 27.81 19.28
CA GLN A 319 2.33 29.25 19.04
C GLN A 319 2.35 29.57 17.53
N PRO A 320 1.78 30.69 17.09
CA PRO A 320 1.89 31.12 15.70
C PRO A 320 3.35 31.31 15.27
N VAL A 321 3.71 30.80 14.09
CA VAL A 321 5.05 30.91 13.52
C VAL A 321 4.98 31.66 12.18
N SER A 322 5.81 32.68 12.01
CA SER A 322 5.92 33.40 10.73
C SER A 322 6.80 32.61 9.76
N CYS A 323 6.28 32.31 8.57
CA CYS A 323 6.97 31.56 7.53
C CYS A 323 7.12 32.44 6.29
N HIS A 324 8.36 32.66 5.85
CA HIS A 324 8.67 33.40 4.62
C HIS A 324 8.99 32.41 3.52
N LEU A 325 8.26 32.48 2.42
CA LEU A 325 8.41 31.57 1.30
C LEU A 325 8.34 32.31 -0.03
N PHE A 326 9.03 31.79 -1.05
CA PHE A 326 8.80 32.18 -2.42
C PHE A 326 7.79 31.23 -3.06
N ARG A 327 6.78 31.82 -3.70
CA ARG A 327 5.97 31.11 -4.68
C ARG A 327 6.30 31.69 -6.04
N ARG A 328 6.99 30.89 -6.87
CA ARG A 328 7.63 31.39 -8.10
C ARG A 328 8.58 32.55 -7.74
N ASP A 329 8.27 33.77 -8.13
CA ASP A 329 9.03 35.00 -7.90
C ASP A 329 8.43 35.91 -6.81
N GLU A 330 7.31 35.53 -6.21
CA GLU A 330 6.63 36.31 -5.18
C GLU A 330 7.06 35.88 -3.78
N LEU A 331 7.64 36.80 -3.00
CA LEU A 331 7.89 36.58 -1.58
C LEU A 331 6.57 36.74 -0.81
N MET A 332 6.19 35.70 -0.08
CA MET A 332 5.00 35.66 0.74
C MET A 332 5.38 35.44 2.20
N THR A 333 4.55 35.99 3.09
CA THR A 333 4.63 35.74 4.53
C THR A 333 3.36 35.05 4.97
N MET A 334 3.49 33.82 5.47
CA MET A 334 2.40 33.01 5.99
C MET A 334 2.48 32.92 7.51
N THR A 335 1.35 33.01 8.19
CA THR A 335 1.27 32.71 9.63
C THR A 335 0.81 31.28 9.81
N VAL A 336 1.70 30.42 10.30
CA VAL A 336 1.42 29.02 10.58
C VAL A 336 0.88 28.90 12.00
N LEU A 337 -0.36 28.47 12.15
CA LEU A 337 -1.03 28.33 13.45
C LEU A 337 -0.80 26.92 14.04
N PRO A 338 -0.72 26.79 15.38
CA PRO A 338 -0.60 25.49 16.02
C PRO A 338 -1.89 24.67 15.88
N LYS A 339 -1.76 23.34 15.99
CA LYS A 339 -2.85 22.36 15.73
C LYS A 339 -4.15 22.67 16.49
N GLN A 340 -4.06 23.03 17.77
CA GLN A 340 -5.24 23.35 18.59
C GLN A 340 -6.03 24.58 18.10
N SER A 341 -5.37 25.55 17.44
CA SER A 341 -6.00 26.75 16.89
C SER A 341 -6.50 26.56 15.45
N ALA A 342 -5.93 25.60 14.71
CA ALA A 342 -6.37 25.28 13.36
C ALA A 342 -7.75 24.60 13.33
N ASP A 343 -8.04 23.71 14.29
CA ASP A 343 -9.33 23.02 14.39
C ASP A 343 -10.49 23.98 14.75
N THR A 344 -10.21 25.01 15.55
CA THR A 344 -11.19 26.06 15.93
C THR A 344 -11.45 27.05 14.79
N ALA A 345 -10.44 27.35 13.96
CA ALA A 345 -10.62 28.20 12.78
C ALA A 345 -11.44 27.50 11.68
N THR A 346 -11.24 26.19 11.51
CA THR A 346 -11.94 25.39 10.49
C THR A 346 -13.42 25.19 10.86
N THR A 347 -13.74 24.98 12.13
CA THR A 347 -15.13 24.87 12.62
C THR A 347 -15.93 26.17 12.50
N ALA A 348 -15.28 27.33 12.49
CA ALA A 348 -15.95 28.62 12.30
C ALA A 348 -16.35 28.90 10.83
N THR A 349 -15.83 28.15 9.86
CA THR A 349 -16.07 28.40 8.42
C THR A 349 -16.85 27.30 7.68
N SER A 350 -17.10 26.13 8.29
CA SER A 350 -17.85 25.04 7.66
C SER A 350 -19.01 24.53 8.51
N SER A 351 -20.21 25.03 8.26
CA SER A 351 -21.49 24.47 8.74
C SER A 351 -21.96 23.30 7.87
N GLN A 352 -21.12 22.27 7.73
CA GLN A 352 -21.51 20.95 7.23
C GLN A 352 -20.89 19.88 8.12
N GLN A 353 -21.72 18.92 8.55
CA GLN A 353 -21.43 17.86 9.50
C GLN A 353 -20.06 17.20 9.25
N THR A 354 -19.08 17.53 10.08
CA THR A 354 -17.86 16.72 10.24
C THR A 354 -18.21 15.48 11.06
N GLN A 355 -18.34 14.33 10.39
CA GLN A 355 -18.11 13.05 11.06
C GLN A 355 -16.74 13.13 11.75
N GLY A 356 -16.69 12.72 13.02
CA GLY A 356 -15.50 12.83 13.85
C GLY A 356 -14.25 12.38 13.10
N GLN A 357 -13.24 13.25 13.06
CA GLN A 357 -11.99 13.01 12.38
C GLN A 357 -11.29 11.83 13.08
N GLN A 358 -11.47 10.63 12.53
CA GLN A 358 -10.82 9.43 13.04
C GLN A 358 -9.31 9.61 12.87
N VAL A 359 -8.61 9.76 14.00
CA VAL A 359 -7.16 9.85 14.02
C VAL A 359 -6.62 8.44 13.81
N PHE A 360 -5.98 8.20 12.67
CA PHE A 360 -5.35 6.92 12.37
C PHE A 360 -3.95 6.86 12.98
N PRO A 361 -3.50 5.67 13.41
CA PRO A 361 -2.16 5.51 13.96
C PRO A 361 -1.09 5.87 12.91
N HIS A 362 -0.14 6.73 13.28
CA HIS A 362 0.90 7.21 12.37
C HIS A 362 1.92 6.13 11.99
N LYS A 363 2.10 5.16 12.89
CA LYS A 363 2.96 4.00 12.71
C LYS A 363 2.43 2.83 13.54
N ILE A 364 2.19 1.73 12.85
CA ILE A 364 1.81 0.44 13.40
C ILE A 364 2.99 -0.51 13.29
N SER A 365 3.16 -1.36 14.31
CA SER A 365 3.97 -2.57 14.24
C SER A 365 3.13 -3.80 14.56
N LEU A 366 3.51 -4.94 13.98
CA LEU A 366 2.81 -6.21 14.13
C LEU A 366 3.72 -7.21 14.85
N THR A 367 3.12 -8.04 15.72
CA THR A 367 3.82 -9.13 16.40
C THR A 367 2.97 -10.40 16.41
N LEU A 368 3.60 -11.55 16.58
CA LEU A 368 2.84 -12.77 16.92
C LEU A 368 2.39 -12.66 18.38
N VAL A 369 1.12 -12.98 18.67
CA VAL A 369 0.66 -13.11 20.07
C VAL A 369 1.19 -14.44 20.62
N SER A 370 1.92 -14.40 21.75
CA SER A 370 2.37 -15.63 22.42
C SER A 370 1.21 -16.30 23.15
N ALA A 371 1.18 -17.65 23.14
CA ALA A 371 0.15 -18.45 23.77
C ALA A 371 0.11 -18.33 25.31
N ASP A 372 1.13 -17.73 25.94
CA ASP A 372 1.30 -17.68 27.40
C ASP A 372 0.62 -16.47 28.09
N SER A 373 -0.11 -15.63 27.35
CA SER A 373 -0.72 -14.40 27.91
C SER A 373 -2.26 -14.41 27.98
N ALA A 374 -2.91 -15.54 27.69
CA ALA A 374 -4.36 -15.68 27.83
C ALA A 374 -4.70 -16.70 28.91
N GLU A 375 -5.13 -16.21 30.08
CA GLU A 375 -5.90 -17.00 31.03
C GLU A 375 -7.23 -17.43 30.37
N GLN A 376 -7.45 -18.75 30.36
CA GLN A 376 -8.71 -19.48 30.17
C GLN A 376 -9.27 -19.66 28.75
N GLU A 377 -9.17 -20.92 28.29
CA GLU A 377 -10.09 -21.65 27.41
C GLU A 377 -10.59 -20.96 26.12
N ALA A 378 -9.70 -20.84 25.13
CA ALA A 378 -10.09 -20.86 23.71
C ALA A 378 -8.91 -21.33 22.83
N ASP A 379 -8.90 -22.64 22.58
CA ASP A 379 -8.41 -23.34 21.38
C ASP A 379 -6.98 -23.11 20.83
N LYS A 380 -6.42 -24.16 20.21
CA LYS A 380 -5.06 -24.25 19.65
C LYS A 380 -4.87 -23.40 18.38
N THR A 381 -5.19 -22.11 18.40
CA THR A 381 -5.02 -21.19 17.27
C THR A 381 -3.81 -20.28 17.45
N ALA A 382 -2.62 -20.87 17.57
CA ALA A 382 -1.36 -20.15 17.37
C ALA A 382 -1.15 -19.91 15.86
N SER A 383 -1.53 -18.73 15.38
CA SER A 383 -1.39 -18.18 14.01
C SER A 383 -1.54 -19.19 12.85
N ALA A 384 -2.66 -19.93 12.76
CA ALA A 384 -2.94 -20.86 11.65
C ALA A 384 -2.77 -20.20 10.26
N TRP A 385 -3.04 -18.90 10.17
CA TRP A 385 -2.85 -18.08 8.97
C TRP A 385 -1.40 -18.10 8.40
N LEU A 386 -0.36 -18.12 9.25
CA LEU A 386 1.06 -18.10 8.83
C LEU A 386 1.72 -19.49 8.80
N ASN A 387 0.97 -20.57 9.04
CA ASN A 387 1.48 -21.95 9.06
C ASN A 387 1.10 -22.72 7.78
N VAL A 388 1.32 -22.11 6.60
CA VAL A 388 0.77 -22.63 5.33
C VAL A 388 1.52 -23.83 4.75
N LEU A 389 2.71 -24.13 5.26
CA LEU A 389 3.53 -25.27 4.82
C LEU A 389 3.91 -26.21 5.97
N SER A 390 3.17 -26.15 7.07
CA SER A 390 3.29 -27.12 8.17
C SER A 390 2.40 -28.33 7.90
N ASP A 391 2.74 -29.11 6.89
CA ASP A 391 2.46 -30.55 6.74
C ASP A 391 3.13 -31.12 5.48
#